data_AF-A0A356E7E3-F1
#
_entry.id   AF-A0A356E7E3-F1
#
_cell.length_a   1.000
_cell.length_b   1.000
_cell.length_c   1.000
_cell.angle_alpha   90.00
_cell.angle_beta   90.00
_cell.angle_gamma   90.00
#
_symmetry.space_group_name_H-M   'P 1'
#
loop_
_entity.id
_entity.type
_entity.pdbx_description
1 polymer ?
#
loop_
_entity_poly.entity_id
_entity_poly.type
_entity_poly.pdbx_seq_one_letter_code
_entity_poly.pdbx_strand_id
1 'polypeptide(L)'
;MKKANKFGLIIVLSAALAGCTTIDAETGERKDSLEGFNRTMWDFNYKVLDPYMLKPIAKGWKNYVPTPVTTGLVNVANNLDEPVSFVNRLLEGEGQKAMVHFNRFWINSIFGLGGLIDWASYSDPLKVEENRTFGDTLG
;
A
#
# COMPACT_ATOMS: atom_id res chain seq x y z
N MET A 1 -18.14 45.15 17.22
CA MET A 1 -17.29 43.95 17.38
C MET A 1 -18.19 42.73 17.60
N LYS A 2 -18.51 41.96 16.56
CA LYS A 2 -19.39 40.78 16.67
C LYS A 2 -18.54 39.56 17.06
N LYS A 3 -18.74 39.02 18.27
CA LYS A 3 -18.12 37.75 18.70
C LYS A 3 -18.64 36.64 17.79
N ALA A 4 -17.79 36.13 16.89
CA ALA A 4 -18.11 35.00 16.05
C ALA A 4 -18.42 33.78 16.91
N ASN A 5 -19.52 33.09 16.60
CA ASN A 5 -20.09 31.98 17.35
C ASN A 5 -19.23 30.71 17.20
N LYS A 6 -18.08 30.66 17.89
CA LYS A 6 -17.10 29.56 17.84
C LYS A 6 -17.71 28.19 18.21
N PHE A 7 -18.77 28.18 19.01
CA PHE A 7 -19.47 26.95 19.41
C PHE A 7 -20.24 26.30 18.25
N GLY A 8 -20.87 27.10 17.39
CA GLY A 8 -21.56 26.58 16.20
C GLY A 8 -20.60 25.99 15.18
N LEU A 9 -19.40 26.56 15.04
CA LEU A 9 -18.37 26.05 14.14
C LEU A 9 -17.87 24.66 14.56
N ILE A 10 -17.72 24.42 15.87
CA ILE A 10 -17.27 23.12 16.40
C ILE A 10 -18.32 22.04 16.15
N ILE A 11 -19.61 22.32 16.35
CA ILE A 11 -20.69 21.35 16.14
C ILE A 11 -20.82 20.94 14.65
N VAL A 12 -20.68 21.92 13.75
CA VAL A 12 -20.69 21.64 12.30
C VAL A 12 -19.47 20.82 11.87
N LEU A 13 -18.30 21.07 12.47
CA LEU A 13 -17.08 20.30 12.19
C LEU A 13 -17.19 18.86 12.70
N SER A 14 -17.78 18.64 13.89
CA SER A 14 -18.04 17.30 14.43
C SER A 14 -19.06 16.51 13.60
N ALA A 15 -20.08 17.18 13.06
CA ALA A 15 -21.09 16.56 12.20
C ALA A 15 -20.52 16.20 10.81
N ALA A 16 -19.54 16.94 10.31
CA ALA A 16 -18.83 16.61 9.08
C ALA A 16 -17.88 15.40 9.21
N LEU A 17 -17.45 15.09 10.44
CA LEU A 17 -16.60 13.93 10.78
C LEU A 17 -17.41 12.65 11.04
N ALA A 18 -18.74 12.73 11.13
CA ALA A 18 -19.62 11.57 11.14
C ALA A 18 -19.72 10.98 9.72
N GLY A 19 -18.63 10.36 9.27
CA GLY A 19 -18.58 9.63 8.01
C GLY A 19 -19.71 8.60 7.93
N CYS A 20 -20.40 8.58 6.81
CA CYS A 20 -21.40 7.57 6.48
C CYS A 20 -20.73 6.20 6.45
N THR A 21 -20.92 5.38 7.48
CA THR A 21 -20.61 3.95 7.41
C THR A 21 -21.60 3.30 6.44
N THR A 22 -21.09 2.67 5.37
CA THR A 22 -21.87 1.99 4.32
C THR A 22 -22.17 0.52 4.66
N ILE A 23 -21.96 0.14 5.92
CA ILE A 23 -22.19 -1.21 6.42
C ILE A 23 -23.54 -1.23 7.14
N ASP A 24 -24.42 -2.12 6.71
CA ASP A 24 -25.67 -2.38 7.41
C ASP A 24 -25.35 -3.06 8.74
N ALA A 25 -25.73 -2.42 9.85
CA ALA A 25 -25.38 -2.88 11.19
C ALA A 25 -26.13 -4.15 11.63
N GLU A 26 -27.21 -4.51 10.93
CA GLU A 26 -28.03 -5.69 11.24
C GLU A 26 -27.65 -6.89 10.37
N THR A 27 -27.33 -6.68 9.08
CA THR A 27 -26.97 -7.78 8.16
C THR A 27 -25.47 -7.95 7.97
N GLY A 28 -24.66 -6.94 8.31
CA GLY A 28 -23.23 -6.91 8.00
C GLY A 28 -22.94 -6.78 6.51
N GLU A 29 -23.96 -6.56 5.67
CA GLU A 29 -23.77 -6.41 4.24
C GLU A 29 -23.13 -5.06 3.91
N ARG A 30 -22.05 -5.14 3.15
CA ARG A 30 -21.37 -3.98 2.60
C ARG A 30 -22.08 -3.56 1.32
N LYS A 31 -22.63 -2.35 1.28
CA LYS A 31 -23.32 -1.85 0.10
C LYS A 31 -22.29 -1.50 -1.00
N ASP A 32 -22.08 -2.40 -1.96
CA ASP A 32 -21.30 -2.16 -3.19
C ASP A 32 -22.24 -1.80 -4.34
N SER A 33 -22.33 -0.51 -4.67
CA SER A 33 -23.18 -0.01 -5.75
C SER A 33 -22.77 -0.50 -7.15
N LEU A 34 -21.53 -0.98 -7.30
CA LEU A 34 -20.98 -1.47 -8.57
C LEU A 34 -20.82 -3.00 -8.59
N GLU A 35 -21.46 -3.72 -7.68
CA GLU A 35 -21.30 -5.17 -7.51
C GLU A 35 -21.50 -5.95 -8.82
N GLY A 36 -22.54 -5.65 -9.59
CA GLY A 36 -22.84 -6.35 -10.84
C GLY A 36 -21.70 -6.22 -11.87
N PHE A 37 -21.11 -5.04 -11.99
CA PHE A 37 -19.96 -4.80 -12.86
C PHE A 37 -18.69 -5.47 -12.30
N ASN A 38 -18.40 -5.27 -11.01
CA ASN A 38 -17.23 -5.83 -10.32
C ASN A 38 -17.21 -7.36 -10.44
N ARG A 39 -18.35 -8.02 -10.24
CA ARG A 39 -18.48 -9.48 -10.37
C ARG A 39 -18.31 -9.96 -11.80
N THR A 40 -18.83 -9.23 -12.79
CA THR A 40 -18.66 -9.58 -14.20
C THR A 40 -17.19 -9.47 -14.63
N MET A 41 -16.52 -8.39 -14.24
CA MET A 41 -15.10 -8.20 -14.52
C MET A 41 -14.23 -9.21 -13.76
N TRP A 42 -14.59 -9.51 -12.50
CA TRP A 42 -13.95 -10.56 -11.72
C TRP A 42 -14.06 -11.92 -12.41
N ASP A 43 -15.25 -12.28 -12.88
CA ASP A 43 -15.48 -13.54 -13.60
C ASP A 43 -14.65 -13.62 -14.89
N PHE A 44 -14.56 -12.53 -15.65
CA PHE A 44 -13.68 -12.47 -16.81
C PHE A 44 -12.21 -12.66 -16.44
N ASN A 45 -11.72 -11.93 -15.43
CA ASN A 45 -10.34 -12.03 -14.95
C ASN A 45 -10.02 -13.45 -14.46
N TYR A 46 -10.94 -14.05 -13.71
CA TYR A 46 -10.72 -15.35 -13.06
C TYR A 46 -10.92 -16.54 -14.00
N LYS A 47 -11.95 -16.53 -14.84
CA LYS A 47 -12.30 -17.68 -15.70
C LYS A 47 -11.62 -17.62 -17.07
N VAL A 48 -11.21 -16.43 -17.52
CA VAL A 48 -10.61 -16.24 -18.84
C VAL A 48 -9.16 -15.78 -18.72
N LEU A 49 -8.93 -14.60 -18.14
CA LEU A 49 -7.60 -13.99 -18.17
C LEU A 49 -6.54 -14.82 -17.43
N ASP A 50 -6.87 -15.30 -16.22
CA ASP A 50 -5.95 -16.11 -15.41
C ASP A 50 -5.59 -17.45 -16.07
N PRO A 51 -6.54 -18.36 -16.37
CA PRO A 51 -6.19 -19.70 -16.84
C PRO A 51 -5.53 -19.71 -18.22
N TYR A 52 -5.93 -18.80 -19.11
CA TYR A 52 -5.44 -18.80 -20.50
C TYR A 52 -4.20 -17.93 -20.72
N MET A 53 -3.95 -16.91 -19.89
CA MET A 53 -2.85 -15.97 -20.11
C MET A 53 -1.94 -15.79 -18.89
N LEU A 54 -2.46 -15.32 -17.75
CA LEU A 54 -1.59 -14.94 -16.63
C LEU A 54 -0.93 -16.15 -15.95
N LYS A 55 -1.69 -17.20 -15.67
CA LYS A 55 -1.19 -18.44 -15.03
C LYS A 55 -0.13 -19.17 -15.85
N PRO A 56 -0.29 -19.40 -17.18
CA PRO A 56 0.77 -20.02 -17.96
C PRO A 56 2.03 -19.15 -18.02
N ILE A 57 1.90 -17.82 -18.13
CA ILE A 57 3.04 -16.89 -18.07
C ILE A 57 3.75 -16.98 -16.72
N ALA A 58 3.01 -16.94 -15.60
CA ALA A 58 3.57 -17.04 -14.27
C ALA A 58 4.28 -18.38 -14.03
N LYS A 59 3.72 -19.49 -14.53
CA LYS A 59 4.39 -20.81 -14.51
C LYS A 59 5.68 -20.79 -15.34
N GLY A 60 5.64 -20.19 -16.54
CA GLY A 60 6.82 -20.01 -17.38
C GLY A 60 7.91 -19.22 -16.66
N TRP A 61 7.56 -18.07 -16.09
CA TRP A 61 8.46 -17.24 -15.29
C TRP A 61 9.11 -18.05 -14.16
N LYS A 62 8.31 -18.77 -13.37
CA LYS A 62 8.81 -19.61 -12.26
C LYS A 62 9.75 -20.72 -12.73
N ASN A 63 9.49 -21.32 -13.90
CA ASN A 63 10.26 -22.47 -14.38
C ASN A 63 11.54 -22.07 -15.12
N TYR A 64 11.56 -20.91 -15.78
CA TYR A 64 12.67 -20.49 -16.65
C TYR A 64 13.54 -19.39 -16.05
N VAL A 65 13.04 -18.59 -15.10
CA VAL A 65 13.82 -17.50 -14.51
C VAL A 65 14.49 -17.98 -13.21
N PRO A 66 15.83 -17.83 -13.09
CA PRO A 66 16.54 -18.18 -11.86
C PRO A 66 16.10 -17.33 -10.67
N THR A 67 16.04 -17.96 -9.49
CA THR A 67 15.66 -17.31 -8.23
C THR A 67 16.42 -16.00 -7.94
N PRO A 68 17.75 -15.88 -8.14
CA PRO A 68 18.46 -14.63 -7.88
C PRO A 68 17.94 -13.44 -8.70
N VAL A 69 17.53 -13.68 -9.95
CA VAL A 69 16.97 -12.65 -10.83
C VAL A 69 15.58 -12.24 -10.34
N THR A 70 14.73 -13.22 -10.01
CA THR A 70 13.39 -12.92 -9.49
C THR A 70 13.45 -12.16 -8.16
N THR A 71 14.35 -12.55 -7.27
CA THR A 71 14.55 -11.88 -5.98
C THR A 71 15.11 -10.48 -6.17
N GLY A 72 16.10 -10.31 -7.05
CA GLY A 72 16.66 -8.98 -7.35
C GLY A 72 15.61 -8.02 -7.91
N LEU A 73 14.73 -8.48 -8.81
CA LEU A 73 13.64 -7.66 -9.33
C LEU A 73 12.63 -7.27 -8.25
N VAL A 74 12.26 -8.21 -7.36
CA VAL A 74 11.38 -7.92 -6.23
C VAL A 74 12.03 -6.91 -5.27
N ASN A 75 13.33 -7.04 -4.99
CA ASN A 75 14.05 -6.10 -4.14
C ASN A 75 14.09 -4.70 -4.74
N VAL A 76 14.31 -4.57 -6.05
CA VAL A 76 14.28 -3.27 -6.74
C VAL A 76 12.89 -2.65 -6.66
N ALA A 77 11.82 -3.43 -6.93
CA ALA A 77 10.46 -2.94 -6.82
C ALA A 77 10.16 -2.45 -5.39
N ASN A 78 10.50 -3.24 -4.38
CA ASN A 78 10.34 -2.85 -2.97
C ASN A 78 11.15 -1.59 -2.63
N ASN A 79 12.39 -1.49 -3.11
CA ASN A 79 13.24 -0.31 -2.90
C ASN A 79 12.64 0.96 -3.49
N LEU A 80 11.91 0.87 -4.61
CA LEU A 80 11.21 2.02 -5.21
C LEU A 80 9.97 2.45 -4.40
N ASP A 81 9.41 1.57 -3.59
CA ASP A 81 8.28 1.87 -2.69
C ASP A 81 8.74 2.49 -1.35
N GLU A 82 10.02 2.33 -0.98
CA GLU A 82 10.58 2.88 0.27
C GLU A 82 10.44 4.41 0.37
N PRO A 83 10.72 5.24 -0.67
CA PRO A 83 10.52 6.69 -0.59
C PRO A 83 9.05 7.09 -0.42
N VAL A 84 8.13 6.34 -1.02
CA VAL A 84 6.69 6.56 -0.87
C VAL A 84 6.29 6.28 0.58
N SER A 85 6.78 5.18 1.14
CA SER A 85 6.55 4.82 2.54
C SER A 85 7.17 5.83 3.51
N PHE A 86 8.37 6.35 3.22
CA PHE A 86 9.01 7.41 4.01
C PHE A 86 8.12 8.65 4.09
N VAL A 87 7.63 9.14 2.94
CA VAL A 87 6.78 10.35 2.89
C VAL A 87 5.46 10.10 3.63
N ASN A 88 4.79 8.98 3.39
CA ASN A 88 3.51 8.68 4.04
C ASN A 88 3.65 8.52 5.54
N ARG A 89 4.70 7.83 6.02
CA ARG A 89 4.95 7.71 7.46
C ARG A 89 5.29 9.04 8.13
N LEU A 90 5.93 9.98 7.42
CA LEU A 90 6.07 11.34 7.93
C LEU A 90 4.72 12.05 8.04
N LEU A 91 3.82 11.88 7.06
CA LEU A 91 2.47 12.44 7.10
C LEU A 91 1.62 11.84 8.23
N GLU A 92 1.79 10.54 8.51
CA GLU A 92 1.17 9.84 9.65
C GLU A 92 1.79 10.22 11.01
N GLY A 93 2.89 10.99 11.02
CA GLY A 93 3.61 11.39 12.25
C GLY A 93 4.55 10.31 12.81
N GLU A 94 4.75 9.21 12.09
CA GLU A 94 5.59 8.07 12.48
C GLU A 94 7.07 8.29 12.11
N GLY A 95 7.71 9.30 12.70
CA GLY A 95 9.08 9.72 12.30
C GLY A 95 10.17 8.64 12.42
N GLN A 96 10.16 7.81 13.47
CA GLN A 96 11.16 6.73 13.62
C GLN A 96 11.08 5.73 12.48
N LYS A 97 9.85 5.32 12.18
CA LYS A 97 9.49 4.39 11.12
C LYS A 97 9.75 4.98 9.73
N ALA A 98 9.53 6.27 9.52
CA ALA A 98 9.94 6.95 8.30
C ALA A 98 11.46 6.81 8.08
N MET A 99 12.27 7.06 9.12
CA MET A 99 13.73 6.93 9.02
C MET A 99 14.19 5.51 8.72
N VAL A 100 13.44 4.48 9.13
CA VAL A 100 13.72 3.09 8.72
C VAL A 100 13.61 2.95 7.20
N HIS A 101 12.52 3.38 6.59
CA HIS A 101 12.33 3.32 5.14
C HIS A 101 13.34 4.18 4.38
N PHE A 102 13.68 5.36 4.89
CA PHE A 102 14.74 6.19 4.31
C PHE A 102 16.09 5.48 4.31
N ASN A 103 16.48 4.89 5.45
CA ASN A 103 17.75 4.17 5.56
C ASN A 103 17.77 2.92 4.68
N ARG A 104 16.65 2.19 4.59
CA ARG A 104 16.50 1.05 3.67
C ARG A 104 16.73 1.47 2.22
N PHE A 105 16.04 2.52 1.77
CA PHE A 105 16.22 3.09 0.43
C PHE A 105 17.68 3.49 0.18
N TRP A 106 18.27 4.24 1.11
CA TRP A 106 19.63 4.75 0.97
C TRP A 106 20.66 3.64 0.90
N ILE A 107 20.61 2.67 1.83
CA ILE A 107 21.55 1.55 1.89
C ILE A 107 21.40 0.66 0.64
N ASN A 108 20.16 0.27 0.30
CA ASN A 108 19.93 -0.65 -0.81
C ASN A 108 20.20 0.00 -2.16
N SER A 109 19.94 1.30 -2.32
CA SER A 109 20.27 2.01 -3.56
C SER A 109 21.77 2.19 -3.75
N ILE A 110 22.51 2.55 -2.71
CA ILE A 110 23.95 2.84 -2.80
C ILE A 110 24.80 1.57 -2.76
N PHE A 111 24.58 0.70 -1.77
CA PHE A 111 25.39 -0.51 -1.55
C PHE A 111 24.76 -1.77 -2.16
N GLY A 112 23.45 -1.74 -2.44
CA GLY A 112 22.70 -2.86 -3.00
C GLY A 112 22.55 -2.83 -4.52
N LEU A 113 23.39 -2.09 -5.24
CA LEU A 113 23.36 -1.94 -6.70
C LEU A 113 21.98 -1.43 -7.20
N GLY A 114 21.50 -0.33 -6.63
CA GLY A 114 20.19 0.23 -7.00
C GLY A 114 18.99 -0.55 -6.46
N GLY A 115 19.17 -1.32 -5.39
CA GLY A 115 18.12 -2.12 -4.77
C GLY A 115 18.06 -3.58 -5.21
N LEU A 116 18.96 -4.06 -6.07
CA LEU A 116 19.04 -5.49 -6.43
C LEU A 116 19.35 -6.38 -5.23
N ILE A 117 20.18 -5.88 -4.31
CA ILE A 117 20.56 -6.58 -3.08
C ILE A 117 20.02 -5.82 -1.87
N ASP A 118 19.23 -6.50 -1.04
CA ASP A 118 18.69 -5.94 0.20
C ASP A 118 19.71 -6.11 1.35
N TRP A 119 20.63 -5.16 1.46
CA TRP A 119 21.60 -5.10 2.54
C TRP A 119 21.00 -4.59 3.85
N ALA A 120 20.01 -3.69 3.76
CA ALA A 120 19.39 -3.10 4.92
C ALA A 120 18.74 -4.16 5.83
N SER A 121 18.12 -5.18 5.24
CA SER A 121 17.45 -6.27 5.98
C SER A 121 18.38 -7.15 6.82
N TYR A 122 19.70 -7.09 6.66
CA TYR A 122 20.65 -7.78 7.56
C TYR A 122 20.74 -7.13 8.94
N SER A 123 20.33 -5.86 9.05
CA SER A 123 20.23 -5.17 10.32
C SER A 123 18.83 -5.37 10.90
N ASP A 124 18.74 -5.89 12.12
CA ASP A 124 17.47 -6.09 12.82
C ASP A 124 16.54 -4.87 12.83
N PRO A 125 16.99 -3.63 13.10
CA PRO A 125 16.13 -2.44 13.05
C PRO A 125 15.69 -2.01 11.66
N LEU A 126 16.28 -2.57 10.60
CA LEU A 126 15.99 -2.22 9.21
C LEU A 126 15.40 -3.39 8.44
N LYS A 127 14.87 -4.41 9.10
CA LYS A 127 14.10 -5.47 8.45
C LYS A 127 12.89 -4.89 7.71
N VAL A 128 12.44 -5.59 6.67
CA VAL A 128 11.30 -5.16 5.86
C VAL A 128 10.09 -4.97 6.77
N GLU A 129 9.65 -3.72 6.90
CA GLU A 129 8.37 -3.40 7.52
C GLU A 129 7.30 -3.22 6.44
N GLU A 130 6.04 -3.17 6.87
CA GLU A 130 4.91 -2.95 5.97
C GLU A 130 5.01 -1.58 5.28
N ASN A 131 4.94 -1.58 3.94
CA ASN A 131 4.98 -0.37 3.14
C ASN A 131 3.73 0.48 3.38
N ARG A 132 3.88 1.81 3.32
CA ARG A 132 2.78 2.77 3.45
C ARG A 132 2.55 3.51 2.15
N THR A 133 1.35 3.40 1.62
CA THR A 133 0.90 4.13 0.45
C THR A 133 0.05 5.33 0.86
N PHE A 134 -0.20 6.23 -0.08
CA PHE A 134 -1.06 7.38 0.20
C PHE A 134 -2.50 6.98 0.54
N GLY A 135 -2.96 5.83 0.06
CA GLY A 135 -4.27 5.30 0.43
C GLY A 135 -4.37 4.98 1.92
N ASP A 136 -3.27 4.50 2.52
CA ASP A 136 -3.21 4.18 3.95
C ASP A 136 -3.21 5.46 4.79
N THR A 137 -2.48 6.49 4.38
CA THR A 137 -2.45 7.81 5.04
C THR A 137 -3.83 8.47 5.10
N LEU A 138 -4.71 8.18 4.14
CA LEU A 138 -6.06 8.73 4.07
C LEU A 138 -7.11 7.92 4.85
N GLY A 139 -6.81 6.67 5.18
CA GLY A 139 -7.74 5.73 5.83
C GLY A 139 -7.77 5.90 7.34
#